data_AF-A0A368G095-F1
#
_entry.id   AF-A0A368G095-F1
#
_cell.length_a   1.000
_cell.length_b   1.000
_cell.length_c   1.000
_cell.angle_alpha   90.00
_cell.angle_beta   90.00
_cell.angle_gamma   90.00
#
_symmetry.space_group_name_H-M   'P 1'
#
loop_
_entity.id
_entity.type
_entity.pdbx_description
1 polymer ?
#
loop_
_entity_poly.entity_id
_entity_poly.type
_entity_poly.pdbx_seq_one_letter_code
_entity_poly.pdbx_strand_id
1 'polypeptide(L)'
;MSKRIGDIILEPEIGWDVQFNCEQAELLKTYGNGSKMHSSTHGMDPYETEMHATLVLHGPDIVPLQRIHRVPENIDLYVLMCYLLRIKCAPHNGTINVFMKNVHFNDSRRHVSPLVFLVFTIVF
;
A
#
# COMPACT_ATOMS: atom_id res chain seq x y z
N MET A 1 -15.71 16.39 -2.80
CA MET A 1 -15.76 15.23 -1.90
C MET A 1 -16.64 14.17 -2.54
N SER A 2 -16.30 12.88 -2.41
CA SER A 2 -17.07 11.80 -3.03
C SER A 2 -18.43 11.65 -2.35
N LYS A 3 -19.51 11.49 -3.12
CA LYS A 3 -20.86 11.21 -2.61
C LYS A 3 -21.03 9.78 -2.05
N ARG A 4 -19.97 8.96 -2.12
CA ARG A 4 -19.96 7.56 -1.67
C ARG A 4 -19.39 7.38 -0.26
N ILE A 5 -18.85 8.45 0.32
CA ILE A 5 -18.35 8.45 1.70
C ILE A 5 -19.51 8.94 2.57
N GLY A 6 -19.85 8.17 3.61
CA GLY A 6 -20.94 8.52 4.52
C GLY A 6 -20.63 9.76 5.34
N ASP A 7 -21.67 10.42 5.86
CA ASP A 7 -21.53 11.64 6.66
C ASP A 7 -20.87 11.39 8.03
N ILE A 8 -20.97 10.16 8.53
CA ILE A 8 -20.35 9.68 9.77
C ILE A 8 -19.44 8.51 9.41
N ILE A 9 -18.18 8.59 9.84
CA ILE A 9 -17.18 7.53 9.68
C ILE A 9 -16.80 7.05 11.09
N LEU A 10 -16.74 5.73 11.27
CA LEU A 10 -16.25 5.10 12.50
C LEU A 10 -14.93 4.41 12.16
N GLU A 11 -13.87 4.80 12.85
CA GLU A 11 -12.52 4.26 12.67
C GLU A 11 -12.14 3.47 13.92
N PRO A 12 -12.08 2.12 13.86
CA PRO A 12 -11.65 1.32 15.00
C PRO A 12 -10.15 1.44 15.23
N GLU A 13 -9.74 1.33 16.50
CA GLU A 13 -8.34 1.14 16.87
C GLU A 13 -7.80 -0.21 16.37
N ILE A 14 -6.47 -0.32 16.23
CA ILE A 14 -5.82 -1.56 15.81
C ILE A 14 -6.21 -2.72 16.74
N GLY A 15 -6.63 -3.83 16.14
CA GLY A 15 -7.12 -5.03 16.86
C GLY A 15 -8.61 -5.01 17.20
N TRP A 16 -9.32 -3.93 16.89
CA TRP A 16 -10.77 -3.80 17.08
C TRP A 16 -11.52 -3.78 15.74
N ASP A 17 -12.83 -4.05 15.80
CA ASP A 17 -13.76 -4.01 14.67
C ASP A 17 -15.08 -3.35 15.12
N VAL A 18 -15.82 -2.75 14.18
CA VAL A 18 -17.11 -2.12 14.45
C VAL A 18 -18.23 -2.90 13.77
N GLN A 19 -19.15 -3.43 14.58
CA GLN A 19 -20.29 -4.20 14.10
C GLN A 19 -21.60 -3.55 14.52
N PHE A 20 -22.47 -3.28 13.55
CA PHE A 20 -23.78 -2.65 13.80
C PHE A 20 -24.87 -3.66 14.17
N ASN A 21 -24.66 -4.94 13.87
CA ASN A 21 -25.59 -6.03 14.13
C ASN A 21 -24.90 -7.08 15.01
N CYS A 22 -24.72 -6.79 16.30
CA CYS A 22 -24.17 -7.77 17.22
C CYS A 22 -24.72 -7.59 18.64
N GLU A 23 -25.36 -8.63 19.19
CA GLU A 23 -25.70 -8.69 20.61
C GLU A 23 -24.53 -9.29 21.41
N GLN A 24 -24.25 -8.76 22.61
CA GLN A 24 -23.14 -9.20 23.46
C GLN A 24 -23.15 -10.71 23.75
N ALA A 25 -24.33 -11.34 23.76
CA ALA A 25 -24.50 -12.78 23.91
C ALA A 25 -23.95 -13.57 22.70
N GLU A 26 -24.09 -13.06 21.47
CA GLU A 26 -23.55 -13.70 20.27
C GLU A 26 -22.02 -13.57 20.19
N LEU A 27 -21.45 -12.44 20.64
CA LEU A 27 -19.99 -12.28 20.80
C LEU A 27 -19.44 -13.30 21.79
N LEU A 28 -20.04 -13.40 22.98
CA LEU A 28 -19.59 -14.33 24.02
C LEU A 28 -19.78 -15.80 23.60
N LYS A 29 -20.80 -16.11 22.81
CA LYS A 29 -21.01 -17.47 22.26
C LYS A 29 -20.01 -17.82 21.17
N THR A 30 -19.70 -16.87 20.29
CA THR A 30 -18.79 -17.07 19.15
C THR A 30 -17.31 -17.06 19.59
N TYR A 31 -16.97 -16.26 20.61
CA TYR A 31 -15.58 -15.98 21.00
C TYR A 31 -15.26 -16.27 22.47
N GLY A 32 -16.25 -16.30 23.36
CA GLY A 32 -16.05 -16.47 24.82
C GLY A 32 -15.76 -17.91 25.27
N ASN A 33 -15.98 -18.92 24.41
CA ASN A 33 -15.78 -20.35 24.72
C ASN A 33 -14.64 -21.01 23.93
N GLY A 34 -13.64 -20.22 23.49
CA GLY A 34 -12.33 -20.76 23.07
C GLY A 34 -12.06 -20.82 21.55
N SER A 35 -13.01 -20.50 20.69
CA SER A 35 -12.72 -20.18 19.28
C SER A 35 -12.19 -18.76 19.20
N LYS A 36 -10.86 -18.63 19.25
CA LYS A 36 -10.15 -17.36 19.03
C LYS A 36 -10.64 -16.71 17.74
N MET A 37 -10.97 -15.43 17.82
CA MET A 37 -11.13 -14.58 16.64
C MET A 37 -9.77 -14.54 15.92
N HIS A 38 -9.55 -15.46 14.99
CA HIS A 38 -8.49 -15.33 14.00
C HIS A 38 -9.05 -14.55 12.81
N SER A 39 -9.33 -13.26 13.03
CA SER A 39 -9.47 -12.34 11.91
C SER A 39 -8.30 -11.39 11.98
N SER A 40 -7.25 -11.70 11.22
CA SER A 40 -6.38 -10.62 10.74
C SER A 40 -7.29 -9.73 9.89
N THR A 41 -7.43 -8.48 10.29
CA THR A 41 -8.25 -7.48 9.59
C THR A 41 -7.35 -6.31 9.22
N HIS A 42 -7.78 -5.54 8.23
CA HIS A 42 -7.05 -4.39 7.70
C HIS A 42 -8.04 -3.28 7.34
N GLY A 43 -7.54 -2.07 7.10
CA GLY A 43 -8.35 -0.92 6.67
C GLY A 43 -8.49 0.20 7.69
N MET A 44 -7.77 0.10 8.81
CA MET A 44 -7.56 1.18 9.78
C MET A 44 -6.65 2.27 9.19
N ASP A 45 -6.33 3.29 9.99
CA ASP A 45 -5.45 4.41 9.61
C ASP A 45 -4.18 3.90 8.89
N PRO A 46 -3.93 4.33 7.64
CA PRO A 46 -2.75 3.92 6.88
C PRO A 46 -1.40 4.35 7.49
N TYR A 47 -1.39 5.22 8.50
CA TYR A 47 -0.17 5.60 9.24
C TYR A 47 0.22 4.59 10.33
N GLU A 48 -0.67 3.67 10.68
CA GLU A 48 -0.35 2.58 11.61
C GLU A 48 0.61 1.59 10.95
N THR A 49 1.62 1.17 11.70
CA THR A 49 2.71 0.35 11.15
C THR A 49 2.25 -1.02 10.68
N GLU A 50 1.19 -1.55 11.26
CA GLU A 50 0.51 -2.78 10.92
C GLU A 50 -0.19 -2.70 9.56
N MET A 51 -0.53 -1.49 9.10
CA MET A 51 -1.16 -1.23 7.79
C MET A 51 -0.14 -0.97 6.68
N HIS A 52 1.16 -0.90 6.99
CA HIS A 52 2.21 -0.62 6.01
C HIS A 52 2.51 -1.83 5.11
N ALA A 53 2.45 -1.61 3.80
CA ALA A 53 2.88 -2.60 2.80
C ALA A 53 4.41 -2.60 2.59
N THR A 54 4.93 -3.66 1.96
CA THR A 54 6.34 -3.74 1.55
C THR A 54 6.51 -3.46 0.06
N LEU A 55 7.45 -2.57 -0.29
CA LEU A 55 7.84 -2.29 -1.68
C LEU A 55 9.24 -2.84 -1.97
N VAL A 56 9.35 -3.72 -2.97
CA VAL A 56 10.63 -4.20 -3.51
C VAL A 56 10.76 -3.78 -4.96
N LEU A 57 11.82 -3.04 -5.26
CA LEU A 57 12.13 -2.57 -6.61
C LEU A 57 13.33 -3.35 -7.15
N HIS A 58 13.15 -4.07 -8.25
CA HIS A 58 14.21 -4.79 -8.93
C HIS A 58 14.05 -4.69 -10.44
N GLY A 59 15.12 -4.33 -11.14
CA GLY A 59 15.10 -4.27 -12.59
C GLY A 59 16.35 -3.61 -13.16
N PRO A 60 16.52 -3.67 -14.48
CA PRO A 60 17.71 -3.15 -15.16
C PRO A 60 17.83 -1.62 -15.10
N ASP A 61 16.71 -0.91 -14.89
CA ASP A 61 16.70 0.54 -14.73
C ASP A 61 16.95 0.99 -13.28
N ILE A 62 17.00 0.06 -12.33
CA ILE A 62 17.18 0.34 -10.89
C ILE A 62 18.56 -0.17 -10.46
N VAL A 63 19.37 0.69 -9.84
CA VAL A 63 20.66 0.27 -9.29
C VAL A 63 20.42 -0.78 -8.16
N PRO A 64 21.13 -1.91 -8.13
CA PRO A 64 20.90 -2.93 -7.10
C PRO A 64 21.40 -2.51 -5.72
N LEU A 65 20.93 -3.20 -4.67
CA LEU A 65 21.40 -3.09 -3.28
C LEU A 65 21.28 -1.68 -2.67
N GLN A 66 20.22 -0.96 -3.01
CA GLN A 66 19.92 0.35 -2.43
C GLN A 66 19.08 0.22 -1.15
N ARG A 67 19.41 1.02 -0.14
CA ARG A 67 18.55 1.22 1.03
C ARG A 67 17.81 2.55 0.89
N ILE A 68 16.49 2.48 0.82
CA ILE A 68 15.63 3.65 0.70
C ILE A 68 15.24 4.13 2.10
N HIS A 69 15.45 5.42 2.39
CA HIS A 69 15.18 6.00 3.71
C HIS A 69 13.82 6.68 3.83
N ARG A 70 13.22 7.09 2.70
CA ARG A 70 11.89 7.68 2.66
C ARG A 70 10.92 6.74 1.96
N VAL A 71 9.89 6.32 2.69
CA VAL A 71 8.86 5.42 2.17
C VAL A 71 7.96 6.22 1.21
N PRO A 72 7.82 5.80 -0.05
CA PRO A 72 6.86 6.41 -0.98
C PRO A 72 5.43 5.98 -0.61
N GLU A 73 4.45 6.81 -0.96
CA GLU A 73 3.04 6.42 -0.87
C GLU A 73 2.64 5.56 -2.07
N ASN A 74 1.66 4.66 -1.90
CA ASN A 74 1.22 3.80 -2.99
C ASN A 74 0.69 4.59 -4.21
N ILE A 75 0.20 5.81 -4.01
CA ILE A 75 -0.24 6.70 -5.09
C ILE A 75 0.91 7.14 -6.02
N ASP A 76 2.16 7.14 -5.53
CA ASP A 76 3.34 7.53 -6.30
C ASP A 76 3.81 6.42 -7.25
N LEU A 77 3.36 5.18 -7.03
CA LEU A 77 3.75 4.02 -7.86
C LEU A 77 3.26 4.15 -9.30
N TYR A 78 2.09 4.76 -9.51
CA TYR A 78 1.56 4.95 -10.86
C TYR A 78 2.50 5.79 -11.73
N VAL A 79 3.00 6.91 -11.21
CA VAL A 79 3.92 7.78 -11.96
C VAL A 79 5.30 7.13 -12.12
N LEU A 80 5.75 6.32 -11.15
CA LEU A 80 6.93 5.47 -11.31
C LEU A 80 6.77 4.50 -12.49
N MET A 81 5.63 3.81 -12.57
CA MET A 81 5.35 2.88 -13.68
C MET A 81 5.33 3.62 -15.03
N CYS A 82 4.70 4.79 -15.12
CA CYS A 82 4.75 5.59 -16.34
C CYS A 82 6.19 5.95 -16.73
N TYR A 83 7.00 6.35 -15.74
CA TYR A 83 8.39 6.74 -15.94
C TYR A 83 9.23 5.57 -16.48
N LEU A 84 9.11 4.38 -15.87
CA LEU A 84 9.82 3.17 -16.29
C LEU A 84 9.38 2.69 -17.68
N LEU A 85 8.07 2.72 -17.96
CA LEU A 85 7.50 2.30 -19.25
C LEU A 85 7.61 3.37 -20.34
N ARG A 86 8.06 4.59 -20.00
CA ARG A 86 8.15 5.74 -20.91
C ARG A 86 6.82 6.10 -21.58
N ILE A 87 5.73 6.02 -20.82
CA ILE A 87 4.39 6.39 -21.29
C ILE A 87 3.95 7.71 -20.64
N LYS A 88 3.07 8.44 -21.34
CA LYS A 88 2.42 9.62 -20.76
C LYS A 88 1.39 9.18 -19.72
N CYS A 89 1.51 9.66 -18.49
CA CYS A 89 0.51 9.39 -17.47
C CYS A 89 -0.83 10.07 -17.80
N ALA A 90 -1.92 9.41 -17.43
CA ALA A 90 -3.23 10.04 -17.28
C ALA A 90 -3.23 10.96 -16.02
N PRO A 91 -4.22 11.84 -15.83
CA PRO A 91 -4.31 12.66 -14.62
C PRO A 91 -4.30 11.81 -13.34
N HIS A 92 -3.44 12.15 -12.38
CA HIS A 92 -3.24 11.43 -11.12
C HIS A 92 -2.85 12.37 -9.98
N ASN A 93 -2.85 11.86 -8.74
CA ASN A 93 -2.46 12.61 -7.54
C ASN A 93 -1.04 12.30 -7.02
N GLY A 94 -0.38 11.25 -7.51
CA GLY A 94 0.98 10.90 -7.10
C GLY A 94 2.07 11.85 -7.64
N THR A 95 3.29 11.72 -7.13
CA THR A 95 4.47 12.50 -7.53
C THR A 95 5.71 11.62 -7.73
N ILE A 96 6.50 11.92 -8.77
CA ILE A 96 7.75 11.18 -9.04
C ILE A 96 8.90 11.63 -8.12
N ASN A 97 8.75 12.76 -7.43
CA ASN A 97 9.81 13.41 -6.68
C ASN A 97 10.39 12.54 -5.56
N VAL A 98 9.56 11.70 -4.92
CA VAL A 98 10.04 10.81 -3.85
C VAL A 98 11.00 9.78 -4.45
N PHE A 99 10.64 9.15 -5.57
CA PHE A 99 11.50 8.20 -6.25
C PHE A 99 12.78 8.85 -6.77
N MET A 100 12.70 10.00 -7.47
CA MET A 100 13.90 10.64 -8.04
C MET A 100 14.89 11.13 -6.97
N LYS A 101 14.44 11.38 -5.74
CA LYS A 101 15.32 11.81 -4.63
C LYS A 101 15.90 10.64 -3.83
N ASN A 102 15.28 9.46 -3.87
CA ASN A 102 15.61 8.36 -2.97
C ASN A 102 16.00 7.06 -3.68
N VAL A 103 15.78 6.97 -5.00
CA VAL A 103 16.12 5.80 -5.82
C VAL A 103 17.07 6.25 -6.92
N HIS A 104 18.21 5.59 -7.00
CA HIS A 104 19.13 5.73 -8.10
C HIS A 104 18.68 4.84 -9.26
N PHE A 105 18.39 5.48 -10.38
CA PHE A 105 18.09 4.83 -11.64
C PHE A 105 19.34 4.80 -12.52
N ASN A 106 19.53 3.73 -13.27
CA ASN A 106 20.56 3.69 -14.30
C ASN A 106 20.20 4.71 -15.41
N ASP A 107 21.19 5.47 -15.91
CA ASP A 107 21.01 6.34 -17.10
C ASP A 107 20.99 5.48 -18.37
N SER A 108 20.03 4.55 -18.43
CA SER A 108 19.82 3.62 -19.53
C SER A 108 18.96 4.28 -20.61
N ARG A 109 19.33 5.49 -21.06
CA ARG A 109 18.70 6.16 -22.22
C ARG A 109 18.82 5.37 -23.54
N ARG A 110 19.37 4.14 -23.53
CA ARG A 110 19.68 3.35 -24.73
C ARG A 110 19.09 1.94 -24.80
N HIS A 111 18.41 1.44 -23.78
CA HIS A 111 17.74 0.15 -23.88
C HIS A 111 16.29 0.22 -23.44
N VAL A 112 15.40 -0.22 -24.32
CA VAL A 112 14.04 -0.62 -23.96
C VAL A 112 14.23 -2.01 -23.37
N SER A 113 14.40 -2.09 -22.05
CA SER A 113 14.46 -3.41 -21.42
C SER A 113 13.04 -3.98 -21.39
N PRO A 114 12.82 -5.23 -21.82
CA PRO A 114 11.47 -5.77 -21.95
C PRO A 114 10.85 -6.22 -20.62
N LEU A 115 11.58 -6.21 -19.50
CA LEU A 115 11.07 -6.73 -18.24
C LEU A 115 11.48 -5.86 -17.03
N VAL A 116 10.50 -5.12 -16.51
CA VAL A 116 10.52 -4.57 -15.16
C VAL A 116 9.75 -5.57 -14.28
N PHE A 117 10.43 -6.30 -13.39
CA PHE A 117 9.77 -7.08 -12.36
C PHE A 117 9.50 -6.18 -11.16
N LEU A 118 8.30 -5.61 -11.12
CA LEU A 118 7.84 -4.93 -9.92
C LEU A 118 7.08 -5.94 -9.07
N VAL A 119 7.78 -6.57 -8.13
CA VAL A 119 7.17 -7.50 -7.18
C VAL A 119 6.58 -6.66 -6.05
N PHE A 120 5.27 -6.45 -6.13
CA PHE A 120 4.49 -5.96 -4.99
C PHE A 120 4.14 -7.14 -4.10
N THR A 121 4.84 -7.27 -2.98
CA THR A 121 4.35 -8.09 -1.88
C THR A 121 3.56 -7.17 -0.97
N ILE A 122 2.24 -7.10 -1.20
CA ILE A 122 1.33 -6.60 -0.16
C ILE A 122 1.21 -7.75 0.83
N VAL A 123 2.00 -7.67 1.91
CA VAL A 123 1.83 -8.56 3.06
C VAL A 123 0.66 -7.99 3.86
N PHE A 124 -0.43 -8.75 3.96
CA PHE A 124 -1.52 -8.53 4.92
C PHE A 124 -1.34 -9.50 6.09
#